data_AF-A0AA94JMQ8-F1
#
_entry.id   AF-A0AA94JMQ8-F1
#
_cell.length_a   1.000
_cell.length_b   1.000
_cell.length_c   1.000
_cell.angle_alpha   90.00
_cell.angle_beta   90.00
_cell.angle_gamma   90.00
#
_symmetry.space_group_name_H-M   'P 1'
#
loop_
_entity.id
_entity.type
_entity.pdbx_description
1 polymer ?
#
loop_
_entity_poly.entity_id
_entity_poly.type
_entity_poly.pdbx_seq_one_letter_code
_entity_poly.pdbx_strand_id
1 'polypeptide(L)'
;MFKFFRNIALLEGVSYIVIMLNMLMIKPFNLALYKFLLFPVGMSHGVLFILYVLLAFFLQRQLKWNFKTTIIILLASLIPFGTFYIEKKYLK
;
A
#
# COMPACT_ATOMS: atom_id res chain seq x y z
N MET A 1 9.86 1.56 -15.05
CA MET A 1 8.61 0.93 -14.55
C MET A 1 8.81 0.22 -13.23
N PHE A 2 9.78 -0.69 -13.13
CA PHE A 2 10.03 -1.47 -11.91
C PHE A 2 10.39 -0.62 -10.67
N LYS A 3 11.33 0.33 -10.80
CA LYS A 3 11.67 1.30 -9.73
C LYS A 3 10.49 2.18 -9.33
N PHE A 4 9.59 2.51 -10.27
CA PHE A 4 8.42 3.32 -10.01
C PHE A 4 7.39 2.54 -9.18
N PHE A 5 7.08 1.31 -9.57
CA PHE A 5 6.21 0.42 -8.79
C PHE A 5 6.76 0.18 -7.38
N ARG A 6 8.08 0.00 -7.24
CA ARG A 6 8.73 -0.13 -5.94
C ARG A 6 8.46 1.07 -5.03
N ASN A 7 8.64 2.29 -5.56
CA ASN A 7 8.39 3.51 -4.80
C ASN A 7 6.91 3.64 -4.42
N ILE A 8 5.99 3.29 -5.33
CA ILE A 8 4.54 3.29 -5.07
C ILE A 8 4.20 2.28 -3.96
N ALA A 9 4.72 1.06 -4.03
CA ALA A 9 4.52 0.02 -3.03
C ALA A 9 5.01 0.44 -1.64
N LEU A 10 6.16 1.10 -1.57
CA LEU A 10 6.70 1.63 -0.32
C LEU A 10 5.84 2.78 0.23
N LEU A 11 5.42 3.73 -0.62
CA LEU A 11 4.55 4.84 -0.23
C LEU A 11 3.17 4.34 0.24
N GLU A 12 2.62 3.34 -0.43
CA GLU A 12 1.37 2.68 -0.04
C GLU A 12 1.52 2.02 1.34
N GLY A 13 2.59 1.25 1.57
CA GLY A 13 2.86 0.62 2.86
C GLY A 13 3.09 1.63 3.99
N VAL A 14 3.82 2.72 3.72
CA VAL A 14 4.05 3.80 4.70
C VAL A 14 2.74 4.52 5.01
N SER A 15 1.93 4.86 4.01
CA SER A 15 0.64 5.52 4.23
C SER A 15 -0.33 4.65 5.02
N TYR A 16 -0.32 3.33 4.83
CA TYR A 16 -1.08 2.38 5.65
C TYR A 16 -0.64 2.42 7.13
N ILE A 17 0.67 2.44 7.39
CA ILE A 17 1.21 2.56 8.76
C ILE A 17 0.79 3.89 9.39
N VAL A 18 0.85 5.00 8.65
CA VAL A 18 0.44 6.32 9.15
C VAL A 18 -1.05 6.34 9.53
N ILE A 19 -1.92 5.75 8.71
CA ILE A 19 -3.35 5.63 9.02
C ILE A 19 -3.56 4.78 10.28
N MET A 20 -2.83 3.67 10.41
CA MET A 20 -2.92 2.78 11.56
C MET A 20 -2.45 3.48 12.85
N LEU A 21 -1.35 4.24 12.79
CA LEU A 21 -0.87 5.05 13.91
C LEU A 21 -1.87 6.14 14.30
N ASN A 22 -2.45 6.85 13.31
CA ASN A 22 -3.51 7.84 13.56
C ASN A 22 -4.72 7.20 14.27
N MET A 23 -5.12 6.00 13.83
CA MET A 23 -6.22 5.25 14.44
C MET A 23 -5.92 4.76 15.87
N LEU A 24 -4.70 4.35 16.16
CA LEU A 24 -4.32 3.83 17.49
C LEU A 24 -4.01 4.95 18.49
N MET A 25 -3.35 6.02 18.05
CA MET A 25 -2.82 7.07 18.93
C MET A 25 -3.73 8.30 19.01
N ILE A 26 -4.42 8.71 17.95
CA ILE A 26 -5.15 9.99 17.94
C ILE A 26 -6.65 9.75 18.18
N LYS A 27 -7.23 8.72 17.56
CA LYS A 27 -8.65 8.37 17.73
C LYS A 27 -9.12 8.28 19.19
N PRO A 28 -8.38 7.64 20.14
CA PRO A 28 -8.87 7.52 21.51
C PRO A 28 -8.80 8.83 22.32
N PHE A 29 -7.93 9.78 21.95
CA PHE A 29 -7.75 11.03 22.70
C PHE A 29 -8.50 12.22 22.08
N ASN A 30 -8.60 12.28 20.75
CA ASN A 30 -9.24 13.38 20.05
C ASN A 30 -9.86 12.95 18.71
N LEU A 31 -11.18 12.75 18.73
CA LEU A 31 -11.93 12.29 17.56
C LEU A 31 -12.00 13.35 16.44
N ALA A 32 -12.00 14.64 16.78
CA ALA A 32 -12.06 15.71 15.79
C ALA A 32 -10.74 15.81 15.02
N LEU A 33 -9.62 15.76 15.73
CA LEU A 33 -8.28 15.73 15.13
C LEU A 33 -8.05 14.48 14.28
N TYR A 34 -8.52 13.32 14.76
CA TYR A 34 -8.48 12.07 14.00
C TYR A 34 -9.16 12.21 12.64
N LYS A 35 -10.40 12.73 12.59
CA LYS A 35 -11.14 12.90 11.33
C LYS A 35 -10.44 13.88 10.38
N PHE A 36 -9.92 14.97 10.92
CA PHE A 36 -9.19 15.98 10.14
C PHE A 36 -7.95 15.41 9.46
N LEU A 37 -7.17 14.56 10.17
CA LEU A 37 -5.99 13.91 9.62
C LEU A 37 -6.31 12.69 8.74
N LEU A 38 -7.37 11.96 9.07
CA LEU A 38 -7.76 10.75 8.34
C LEU A 38 -8.18 11.06 6.91
N PHE A 39 -8.92 12.15 6.68
CA PHE A 39 -9.43 12.46 5.34
C PHE A 39 -8.32 12.61 4.28
N PRO A 40 -7.31 13.50 4.45
CA PRO A 40 -6.25 13.66 3.45
C PRO A 40 -5.34 12.44 3.35
N VAL A 41 -4.99 11.80 4.47
CA VAL A 41 -4.10 10.63 4.48
C VAL A 41 -4.80 9.40 3.89
N GLY A 42 -6.06 9.17 4.25
CA GLY A 42 -6.90 8.11 3.73
C GLY A 42 -7.16 8.23 2.24
N MET A 43 -7.46 9.44 1.74
CA MET A 43 -7.57 9.69 0.30
C MET A 43 -6.25 9.41 -0.43
N SER A 44 -5.13 9.92 0.10
CA SER A 44 -3.81 9.71 -0.50
C SER A 44 -3.46 8.23 -0.58
N HIS A 45 -3.74 7.47 0.49
CA HIS A 45 -3.54 6.03 0.54
C HIS A 45 -4.43 5.30 -0.49
N GLY A 46 -5.71 5.65 -0.59
CA GLY A 46 -6.62 5.05 -1.57
C GLY A 46 -6.14 5.25 -3.01
N VAL A 47 -5.63 6.43 -3.34
CA VAL A 47 -5.02 6.71 -4.66
C VAL A 47 -3.78 5.84 -4.89
N LEU A 48 -2.88 5.74 -3.89
CA LEU A 48 -1.70 4.89 -3.96
C LEU A 48 -2.06 3.41 -4.14
N PHE A 49 -3.11 2.93 -3.47
CA PHE A 49 -3.61 1.57 -3.59
C PHE A 49 -4.12 1.27 -5.01
N ILE A 50 -4.94 2.13 -5.59
CA ILE A 50 -5.41 1.96 -6.97
C ILE A 50 -4.22 1.92 -7.94
N LEU A 51 -3.26 2.83 -7.74
CA LEU A 51 -2.07 2.92 -8.59
C LEU A 51 -1.18 1.68 -8.45
N TYR A 52 -1.06 1.13 -7.24
CA TYR A 52 -0.40 -0.14 -6.98
C TYR A 52 -1.06 -1.30 -7.73
N VAL A 53 -2.38 -1.44 -7.64
CA VAL A 53 -3.13 -2.52 -8.31
C VAL A 53 -2.93 -2.45 -9.83
N LEU A 54 -3.08 -1.27 -10.43
CA LEU A 54 -2.90 -1.08 -11.87
C LEU A 54 -1.48 -1.46 -12.33
N LEU A 55 -0.46 -1.00 -11.59
CA LEU A 55 0.93 -1.31 -11.90
C LEU A 55 1.24 -2.80 -11.69
N ALA A 56 0.66 -3.45 -10.69
CA ALA A 56 0.82 -4.88 -10.44
C ALA A 56 0.32 -5.72 -11.63
N PHE A 57 -0.85 -5.37 -12.20
CA PHE A 57 -1.36 -6.03 -13.42
C PHE A 57 -0.49 -5.78 -14.66
N PHE A 58 0.04 -4.57 -14.82
CA PHE A 58 0.97 -4.28 -15.91
C PHE A 58 2.28 -5.07 -15.79
N LEU A 59 2.85 -5.14 -14.58
CA LEU A 59 4.08 -5.87 -14.29
C LEU A 59 3.87 -7.38 -14.35
N GLN A 60 2.70 -7.89 -14.00
CA GLN A 60 2.36 -9.30 -14.16
C GLN A 60 2.61 -9.78 -15.60
N ARG A 61 2.18 -8.99 -16.61
CA ARG A 61 2.38 -9.33 -18.02
C ARG A 61 3.85 -9.21 -18.45
N GLN A 62 4.56 -8.19 -17.96
CA GLN A 62 5.98 -8.00 -18.29
C GLN A 62 6.89 -9.07 -17.67
N LEU A 63 6.60 -9.47 -16.44
CA LEU A 63 7.44 -10.40 -15.66
C LEU A 63 6.94 -11.84 -15.71
N LYS A 64 5.89 -12.11 -16.49
CA LYS A 64 5.23 -13.42 -16.62
C LYS A 64 4.92 -14.05 -15.24
N TRP A 65 4.44 -13.24 -14.31
CA TRP A 65 4.07 -13.74 -12.98
C TRP A 65 2.87 -14.67 -13.08
N ASN A 66 2.93 -15.80 -12.38
CA ASN A 66 1.79 -16.69 -12.23
C ASN A 66 0.63 -15.96 -11.53
N PHE A 67 -0.59 -16.41 -11.82
CA PHE A 67 -1.82 -15.84 -11.23
C PHE A 67 -1.78 -15.87 -9.69
N LYS A 68 -1.26 -16.97 -9.11
CA LYS A 68 -1.02 -17.09 -7.66
C LYS A 68 -0.11 -15.98 -7.12
N THR A 69 0.97 -15.65 -7.83
CA THR A 69 1.91 -14.60 -7.42
C THR A 69 1.25 -13.23 -7.43
N THR A 70 0.42 -12.96 -8.43
CA THR A 70 -0.32 -11.69 -8.54
C THR A 70 -1.33 -11.54 -7.39
N ILE A 71 -2.05 -12.61 -7.05
CA ILE A 71 -2.93 -12.61 -5.88
C ILE A 71 -2.17 -12.35 -4.58
N ILE A 72 -1.02 -13.01 -4.38
CA ILE A 72 -0.18 -12.80 -3.19
C ILE A 72 0.28 -11.34 -3.09
N ILE A 73 0.64 -10.72 -4.22
CA ILE A 73 1.06 -9.31 -4.30
C ILE A 73 -0.09 -8.36 -3.95
N LEU A 74 -1.28 -8.60 -4.49
CA LEU A 74 -2.48 -7.81 -4.16
C LEU A 74 -2.89 -7.98 -2.70
N LEU A 75 -2.91 -9.21 -2.18
CA LEU A 75 -3.23 -9.49 -0.78
C LEU A 75 -2.21 -8.85 0.17
N ALA A 76 -0.95 -8.80 -0.23
CA ALA A 76 0.09 -8.16 0.56
C ALA A 76 -0.08 -6.63 0.67
N SER A 77 -0.79 -5.97 -0.25
CA SER A 77 -1.16 -4.56 -0.08
C SER A 77 -2.27 -4.33 0.95
N LEU A 78 -3.08 -5.36 1.25
CA LEU A 78 -4.15 -5.26 2.25
C LEU A 78 -3.65 -5.50 3.68
N ILE A 79 -2.44 -6.05 3.83
CA ILE A 79 -1.87 -6.39 5.12
C ILE A 79 -0.83 -5.31 5.47
N PRO A 80 -0.94 -4.64 6.63
CA PRO A 80 0.14 -3.78 7.10
C PRO A 80 1.44 -4.59 7.12
N PHE A 81 2.49 -4.07 6.47
CA PHE A 81 3.79 -4.74 6.25
C PHE A 81 3.89 -5.75 5.09
N GLY A 82 2.79 -6.17 4.47
CA GLY A 82 2.83 -7.12 3.36
C GLY A 82 3.55 -6.57 2.13
N THR A 83 3.35 -5.28 1.81
CA THR A 83 4.04 -4.62 0.68
C THR A 83 5.55 -4.59 0.82
N PHE A 84 6.08 -4.48 2.04
CA PHE A 84 7.52 -4.55 2.30
C PHE A 84 8.09 -5.95 2.07
N TYR A 85 7.32 -7.00 2.39
CA TYR A 85 7.72 -8.38 2.10
C TYR A 85 7.75 -8.66 0.59
N ILE A 86 6.75 -8.18 -0.15
CA ILE A 86 6.71 -8.28 -1.61
C ILE A 86 7.86 -7.53 -2.25
N GLU A 87 8.16 -6.32 -1.76
CA GLU A 87 9.28 -5.52 -2.25
C GLU A 87 10.60 -6.29 -2.14
N LYS A 88 10.88 -6.87 -0.98
CA LYS A 88 12.11 -7.62 -0.73
C LYS A 88 12.20 -8.95 -1.50
N LYS A 89 11.07 -9.62 -1.78
CA LYS A 89 11.04 -10.98 -2.36
C LYS A 89 10.86 -11.00 -3.87
N TYR A 90 10.05 -10.11 -4.42
CA TYR A 90 9.66 -10.12 -5.84
C TYR A 90 10.14 -8.89 -6.61
N LEU A 91 10.52 -7.82 -5.91
CA LEU A 91 10.97 -6.56 -6.53
C LEU A 91 12.47 -6.26 -6.31
N LYS A 92 13.26 -7.28 -6.00
CA LYS A 92 14.71 -7.18 -5.79
C LYS A 92 15.47 -6.96 -7.10
#